data_AF-A0A8K1CJ36-F1
#
_entry.id   AF-A0A8K1CJ36-F1
#
_cell.length_a   1.000
_cell.length_b   1.000
_cell.length_c   1.000
_cell.angle_alpha   90.00
_cell.angle_beta   90.00
_cell.angle_gamma   90.00
#
_symmetry.space_group_name_H-M   'P 1'
#
loop_
_entity.id
_entity.type
_entity.pdbx_description
1 polymer ?
#
loop_
_entity_poly.entity_id
_entity_poly.type
_entity_poly.pdbx_seq_one_letter_code
_entity_poly.pdbx_strand_id
1 'polypeptide(L)'
;MGDSKTPRFMAGAGRLLQVPTQADDEALEDAYFVTPADHVGRVVTGVVFIGEGSRRDATQFLNEDKALVEQFGIASVSFADKLAEQGYKVLVLRATKAVEAESEQEIQRLEQAAAFLRTDHSIQRLALFGYGAGADLVIKVAVEKPQPFDCYVALSPEGRLTWSADGRDASTPLAPTLVLVGGKTPYAQTDACERLSKVLTHADEKHPSTFRSRVFRNQSKGFAFSGITDEDAATQAIAEVLDWLVAHLHRFRVAACTSDTDPWWPQGRNGPFFNCGLRTWQEARDAWVTPTQTRPPRPPSVPSHLIFDGLSSVRRTFDLPQRMALGDIVELFVEIWEVQQ
;
A
#
# COMPACT_ATOMS: atom_id res chain seq x y z
N MET A 1 36.10 22.72 4.40
CA MET A 1 34.87 22.55 3.60
C MET A 1 34.86 21.11 3.14
N GLY A 2 34.24 20.23 3.93
CA GLY A 2 34.15 18.81 3.62
C GLY A 2 32.87 18.55 2.84
N ASP A 3 33.00 18.03 1.62
CA ASP A 3 31.89 17.58 0.80
C ASP A 3 31.09 16.51 1.56
N SER A 4 29.86 16.84 1.93
CA SER A 4 28.89 15.85 2.39
C SER A 4 28.50 14.97 1.20
N LYS A 5 29.19 13.85 1.04
CA LYS A 5 28.75 12.79 0.13
C LYS A 5 27.51 12.16 0.73
N THR A 6 26.34 12.66 0.35
CA THR A 6 25.09 11.91 0.43
C THR A 6 25.26 10.62 -0.39
N PRO A 7 25.19 9.43 0.23
CA PRO A 7 25.33 8.19 -0.51
C PRO A 7 24.13 8.04 -1.47
N ARG A 8 24.45 7.76 -2.74
CA ARG A 8 23.45 7.44 -3.78
C ARG A 8 22.69 6.18 -3.36
N PHE A 9 21.39 6.32 -3.19
CA PHE A 9 20.44 5.24 -2.95
C PHE A 9 20.37 4.33 -4.18
N MET A 10 20.83 3.08 -4.07
CA MET A 10 20.41 2.03 -5.00
C MET A 10 19.19 1.34 -4.41
N ALA A 11 18.07 1.44 -5.13
CA ALA A 11 16.84 0.76 -4.81
C ALA A 11 17.03 -0.77 -4.76
N GLY A 12 16.54 -1.43 -3.71
CA GLY A 12 16.35 -2.90 -3.68
C GLY A 12 17.39 -3.74 -2.95
N ALA A 13 18.46 -3.18 -2.39
CA ALA A 13 19.38 -3.91 -1.50
C ALA A 13 19.21 -3.41 -0.07
N GLY A 14 18.71 -4.25 0.83
CA GLY A 14 18.65 -3.90 2.25
C GLY A 14 20.05 -3.67 2.82
N ARG A 15 20.12 -2.93 3.92
CA ARG A 15 21.38 -2.54 4.58
C ARG A 15 21.31 -2.76 6.06
N LEU A 16 22.47 -2.98 6.68
CA LEU A 16 22.60 -2.89 8.13
C LEU A 16 22.47 -1.43 8.60
N LEU A 17 21.67 -1.23 9.63
CA LEU A 17 21.56 0.02 10.38
C LEU A 17 21.72 -0.28 11.86
N GLN A 18 22.29 0.69 12.57
CA GLN A 18 22.30 0.68 14.02
C GLN A 18 21.10 1.47 14.52
N VAL A 19 20.29 0.82 15.36
CA VAL A 19 19.04 1.37 15.90
C VAL A 19 19.19 1.48 17.41
N PRO A 20 18.74 2.60 18.01
CA PRO A 20 18.76 2.74 19.47
C PRO A 20 17.83 1.73 20.13
N THR A 21 18.34 1.07 21.17
CA THR A 21 17.58 0.13 22.00
C THR A 21 17.08 0.77 23.29
N GLN A 22 17.62 1.92 23.67
CA GLN A 22 17.27 2.70 24.86
C GLN A 22 17.18 4.19 24.51
N ALA A 23 16.45 4.95 25.33
CA ALA A 23 16.18 6.38 25.08
C ALA A 23 17.44 7.27 25.11
N ASP A 24 18.52 6.83 25.76
CA ASP A 24 19.76 7.61 25.92
C ASP A 24 20.75 7.43 24.75
N ASP A 25 20.35 6.80 23.63
CA ASP A 25 21.16 6.58 22.41
C ASP A 25 22.50 5.82 22.59
N GLU A 26 22.89 5.47 23.83
CA GLU A 26 24.17 4.80 24.12
C GLU A 26 24.21 3.32 23.70
N ALA A 27 23.05 2.66 23.67
CA ALA A 27 22.92 1.24 23.34
C ALA A 27 22.33 1.05 21.94
N LEU A 28 23.21 0.78 20.96
CA LEU A 28 22.84 0.52 19.57
C LEU A 28 22.79 -0.98 19.28
N GLU A 29 21.82 -1.39 18.47
CA GLU A 29 21.72 -2.74 17.93
C GLU A 29 21.68 -2.74 16.40
N ASP A 30 22.33 -3.73 15.80
CA ASP A 30 22.22 -3.99 14.37
C ASP A 30 20.81 -4.45 13.99
N ALA A 31 20.24 -3.78 12.99
CA ALA A 31 18.96 -4.09 12.37
C ALA A 31 19.14 -4.14 10.86
N TYR A 32 18.39 -5.03 10.19
CA TYR A 32 18.36 -5.07 8.73
C TYR A 32 17.25 -4.18 8.21
N PHE A 33 17.60 -3.13 7.46
CA PHE A 33 16.66 -2.15 6.96
C PHE A 33 16.55 -2.18 5.45
N VAL A 34 15.33 -2.34 4.95
CA VAL A 34 15.01 -2.38 3.52
C VAL A 34 14.15 -1.19 3.16
N THR A 35 14.59 -0.44 2.15
CA THR A 35 13.80 0.64 1.56
C THR A 35 13.19 0.18 0.23
N PRO A 36 11.93 0.52 -0.04
CA PRO A 36 11.32 0.25 -1.32
C PRO A 36 12.03 1.07 -2.41
N ALA A 37 11.99 0.57 -3.66
CA ALA A 37 12.50 1.32 -4.80
C ALA A 37 11.74 2.63 -5.00
N ASP A 38 10.42 2.54 -4.89
CA ASP A 38 9.48 3.64 -4.93
C ASP A 38 8.43 3.43 -3.84
N HIS A 39 8.00 4.51 -3.19
CA HIS A 39 6.94 4.43 -2.19
C HIS A 39 5.56 4.54 -2.87
N VAL A 40 4.61 3.71 -2.44
CA VAL A 40 3.27 3.66 -3.03
C VAL A 40 2.35 4.65 -2.31
N GLY A 41 2.13 5.81 -2.92
CA GLY A 41 1.18 6.83 -2.46
C GLY A 41 1.80 7.97 -1.66
N ARG A 42 0.96 8.87 -1.11
CA ARG A 42 1.43 10.07 -0.37
C ARG A 42 1.86 9.81 1.07
N VAL A 43 1.52 8.64 1.61
CA VAL A 43 1.77 8.26 3.00
C VAL A 43 2.92 7.27 3.01
N VAL A 44 4.00 7.60 3.71
CA VAL A 44 5.13 6.69 3.89
C VAL A 44 4.75 5.67 4.96
N THR A 45 4.62 4.40 4.54
CA THR A 45 4.28 3.28 5.41
C THR A 45 5.54 2.51 5.81
N GLY A 46 5.56 1.98 7.03
CA GLY A 46 6.66 1.18 7.54
C GLY A 46 6.21 -0.05 8.29
N VAL A 47 7.10 -1.03 8.39
CA VAL A 47 6.89 -2.28 9.12
C VAL A 47 8.12 -2.54 10.00
N VAL A 48 7.91 -2.69 11.31
CA VAL A 48 8.91 -3.30 12.20
C VAL A 48 8.66 -4.80 12.18
N PHE A 49 9.63 -5.57 11.70
CA PHE A 49 9.56 -7.02 11.61
C PHE A 49 10.47 -7.65 12.67
N ILE A 50 9.90 -8.34 13.64
CA ILE A 50 10.62 -9.18 14.60
C ILE A 50 10.63 -10.64 14.12
N GLY A 51 11.79 -11.12 13.70
CA GLY A 51 12.01 -12.49 13.25
C GLY A 51 12.78 -13.34 14.27
N GLU A 52 12.55 -14.65 14.26
CA GLU A 52 13.39 -15.60 14.99
C GLU A 52 14.75 -15.73 14.27
N GLY A 53 15.83 -15.29 14.91
CA GLY A 53 17.18 -15.44 14.37
C GLY A 53 17.61 -16.91 14.32
N SER A 54 18.39 -17.29 13.31
CA SER A 54 18.97 -18.64 13.25
C SER A 54 20.05 -18.78 14.30
N ARG A 55 19.98 -19.87 15.09
CA ARG A 55 20.89 -20.13 16.20
C ARG A 55 22.20 -20.74 15.68
N ARG A 56 23.12 -19.89 15.21
CA ARG A 56 24.56 -20.20 15.20
C ARG A 56 25.32 -18.94 15.57
N ASP A 57 26.16 -19.06 16.60
CA ASP A 57 27.15 -18.05 16.97
C ASP A 57 28.02 -17.76 15.74
N ALA A 58 27.75 -16.65 15.05
CA ALA A 58 28.52 -16.18 13.90
C ALA A 58 29.85 -15.60 14.41
N THR A 59 30.72 -16.47 14.91
CA THR A 59 32.13 -16.14 15.09
C THR A 59 32.88 -16.61 13.86
N GLN A 60 33.30 -15.60 13.09
CA GLN A 60 34.43 -15.60 12.17
C GLN A 60 34.24 -16.36 10.83
N PHE A 61 34.48 -15.63 9.73
CA PHE A 61 34.77 -16.12 8.36
C PHE A 61 33.65 -16.28 7.32
N LEU A 62 32.65 -15.40 7.24
CA LEU A 62 31.74 -15.37 6.07
C LEU A 62 31.53 -13.95 5.51
N ASN A 63 31.41 -13.87 4.17
CA ASN A 63 31.06 -12.66 3.42
C ASN A 63 29.85 -11.94 4.05
N GLU A 64 29.84 -10.60 4.00
CA GLU A 64 28.84 -9.75 4.66
C GLU A 64 27.38 -10.17 4.40
N ASP A 65 27.04 -10.55 3.15
CA ASP A 65 25.70 -11.03 2.79
C ASP A 65 25.30 -12.37 3.46
N LYS A 66 26.27 -13.26 3.69
CA LYS A 66 26.02 -14.54 4.38
C LYS A 66 25.90 -14.34 5.89
N ALA A 67 26.69 -13.43 6.47
CA ALA A 67 26.60 -13.07 7.88
C ALA A 67 25.23 -12.45 8.23
N LEU A 68 24.68 -11.62 7.34
CA LEU A 68 23.36 -11.01 7.48
C LEU A 68 22.23 -12.03 7.52
N VAL A 69 22.26 -12.94 6.56
CA VAL A 69 21.30 -14.04 6.43
C VAL A 69 21.36 -14.97 7.64
N GLU A 70 22.54 -15.19 8.21
CA GLU A 70 22.69 -15.98 9.44
C GLU A 70 22.14 -15.25 10.67
N GLN A 71 22.35 -13.93 10.76
CA GLN A 71 21.92 -13.11 11.89
C GLN A 71 20.39 -12.94 11.98
N PHE A 72 19.73 -12.61 10.86
CA PHE A 72 18.29 -12.33 10.83
C PHE A 72 17.45 -13.48 10.25
N GLY A 73 18.09 -14.48 9.63
CA GLY A 73 17.44 -15.62 8.98
C GLY A 73 17.01 -15.33 7.53
N ILE A 74 17.26 -16.29 6.61
CA ILE A 74 16.85 -16.18 5.19
C ILE A 74 15.39 -15.75 5.06
N ALA A 75 14.49 -16.40 5.80
CA ALA A 75 13.06 -16.17 5.62
C ALA A 75 12.63 -14.75 5.99
N SER A 76 13.18 -14.20 7.08
CA SER A 76 12.87 -12.84 7.51
C SER A 76 13.44 -11.80 6.55
N VAL A 77 14.66 -11.99 6.08
CA VAL A 77 15.29 -11.12 5.07
C VAL A 77 14.49 -11.15 3.76
N SER A 78 14.23 -12.33 3.21
CA SER A 78 13.47 -12.49 1.97
C SER A 78 12.06 -11.92 2.06
N PHE A 79 11.38 -12.09 3.21
CA PHE A 79 10.04 -11.52 3.40
C PHE A 79 10.07 -10.00 3.57
N ALA A 80 11.10 -9.44 4.21
CA ALA A 80 11.30 -8.01 4.29
C ALA A 80 11.52 -7.39 2.91
N ASP A 81 12.29 -8.05 2.04
CA ASP A 81 12.47 -7.61 0.65
C ASP A 81 11.14 -7.66 -0.11
N LYS A 82 10.31 -8.68 0.10
CA LYS A 82 8.96 -8.74 -0.48
C LYS A 82 8.04 -7.64 0.01
N LEU A 83 8.09 -7.28 1.29
CA LEU A 83 7.35 -6.14 1.80
C LEU A 83 7.88 -4.81 1.21
N ALA A 84 9.19 -4.68 0.99
CA ALA A 84 9.75 -3.52 0.33
C ALA A 84 9.35 -3.43 -1.15
N GLU A 85 9.22 -4.55 -1.87
CA GLU A 85 8.62 -4.58 -3.22
C GLU A 85 7.16 -4.05 -3.22
N GLN A 86 6.42 -4.21 -2.12
CA GLN A 86 5.07 -3.67 -1.97
C GLN A 86 5.03 -2.19 -1.51
N GLY A 87 6.18 -1.54 -1.38
CA GLY A 87 6.28 -0.11 -1.05
C GLY A 87 6.44 0.20 0.44
N TYR A 88 6.64 -0.80 1.30
CA TYR A 88 6.88 -0.59 2.73
C TYR A 88 8.36 -0.38 3.04
N LYS A 89 8.68 0.54 3.96
CA LYS A 89 10.01 0.57 4.60
C LYS A 89 10.04 -0.45 5.73
N VAL A 90 10.95 -1.41 5.67
CA VAL A 90 10.95 -2.55 6.61
C VAL A 90 12.21 -2.50 7.47
N LEU A 91 12.02 -2.56 8.79
CA LEU A 91 13.10 -2.70 9.76
C LEU A 91 13.00 -4.06 10.42
N VAL A 92 13.95 -4.93 10.16
CA VAL A 92 14.02 -6.27 10.72
C VAL A 92 14.89 -6.25 11.97
N LEU A 93 14.28 -6.63 13.08
CA LEU A 93 14.90 -6.81 14.39
C LEU A 93 14.96 -8.29 14.72
N ARG A 94 15.99 -8.67 15.46
CA ARG A 94 16.14 -10.03 15.97
C ARG A 94 15.28 -10.22 17.22
N ALA A 95 14.44 -11.25 17.23
CA ALA A 95 13.80 -11.69 18.46
C ALA A 95 14.88 -12.16 19.45
N THR A 96 14.97 -11.51 20.60
CA THR A 96 15.68 -12.10 21.74
C THR A 96 14.81 -13.23 22.29
N LYS A 97 15.41 -14.14 23.06
CA LYS A 97 14.64 -15.13 23.82
C LYS A 97 14.02 -14.44 25.02
N ALA A 98 13.02 -13.59 24.76
CA ALA A 98 12.33 -12.84 25.79
C ALA A 98 11.79 -13.81 26.84
N VAL A 99 12.38 -13.76 28.04
CA VAL A 99 11.77 -14.31 29.25
C VAL A 99 10.78 -13.25 29.75
N GLU A 100 9.74 -13.65 30.49
CA GLU A 100 8.74 -12.69 31.02
C GLU A 100 9.41 -11.49 31.73
N ALA A 101 10.51 -11.72 32.45
CA ALA A 101 11.29 -10.70 33.14
C ALA A 101 11.94 -9.65 32.23
N GLU A 102 12.22 -9.99 30.97
CA GLU A 102 12.86 -9.10 29.98
C GLU A 102 11.83 -8.47 29.03
N SER A 103 10.55 -8.85 29.15
CA SER A 103 9.52 -8.43 28.21
C SER A 103 9.28 -6.92 28.20
N GLU A 104 9.46 -6.21 29.32
CA GLU A 104 9.34 -4.75 29.35
C GLU A 104 10.47 -4.04 28.59
N GLN A 105 11.70 -4.56 28.68
CA GLN A 105 12.85 -4.04 27.94
C GLN A 105 12.68 -4.25 26.44
N GLU A 106 12.15 -5.41 26.05
CA GLU A 106 11.83 -5.69 24.64
C GLU A 106 10.71 -4.79 24.10
N ILE A 107 9.69 -4.48 24.90
CA ILE A 107 8.66 -3.51 24.50
C ILE A 107 9.28 -2.12 24.30
N GLN A 108 10.12 -1.66 25.23
CA GLN A 108 10.83 -0.37 25.10
C GLN A 108 11.71 -0.34 23.84
N ARG A 109 12.42 -1.43 23.54
CA ARG A 109 13.21 -1.57 22.31
C ARG A 109 12.36 -1.40 21.05
N LEU A 110 11.13 -1.93 21.03
CA LEU A 110 10.20 -1.75 19.91
C LEU A 110 9.65 -0.32 19.82
N GLU A 111 9.38 0.31 20.95
CA GLU A 111 8.97 1.72 20.99
C GLU A 111 10.08 2.63 20.44
N GLN A 112 11.35 2.36 20.78
CA GLN A 112 12.49 3.10 20.23
C GLN A 112 12.68 2.85 18.73
N ALA A 113 12.57 1.59 18.28
CA ALA A 113 12.61 1.29 16.85
C ALA A 113 11.49 2.00 16.07
N ALA A 114 10.30 2.09 16.66
CA ALA A 114 9.19 2.85 16.08
C ALA A 114 9.46 4.37 16.06
N ALA A 115 10.02 4.93 17.13
CA ALA A 115 10.40 6.34 17.21
C ALA A 115 11.48 6.70 16.18
N PHE A 116 12.49 5.84 16.03
CA PHE A 116 13.54 5.95 15.01
C PHE A 116 12.94 5.98 13.60
N LEU A 117 12.05 5.03 13.28
CA LEU A 117 11.38 4.98 11.97
C LEU A 117 10.50 6.20 11.68
N ARG A 118 9.80 6.73 12.68
CA ARG A 118 8.97 7.93 12.53
C ARG A 118 9.80 9.19 12.33
N THR A 119 10.89 9.33 13.09
CA THR A 119 11.72 10.55 13.09
C THR A 119 12.66 10.56 11.89
N ASP A 120 13.47 9.52 11.72
CA ASP A 120 14.60 9.51 10.78
C ASP A 120 14.16 9.08 9.37
N HIS A 121 13.06 8.33 9.27
CA HIS A 121 12.56 7.81 8.01
C HIS A 121 11.19 8.37 7.61
N SER A 122 10.68 9.35 8.38
CA SER A 122 9.41 10.07 8.13
C SER A 122 8.21 9.15 7.91
N ILE A 123 8.21 7.98 8.59
CA ILE A 123 7.11 7.03 8.48
C ILE A 123 5.89 7.58 9.21
N GLN A 124 4.76 7.63 8.51
CA GLN A 124 3.50 8.17 9.04
C GLN A 124 2.60 7.07 9.61
N ARG A 125 2.68 5.86 9.04
CA ARG A 125 1.90 4.70 9.45
C ARG A 125 2.80 3.50 9.64
N LEU A 126 2.71 2.85 10.78
CA LEU A 126 3.65 1.83 11.20
C LEU A 126 2.94 0.56 11.65
N ALA A 127 3.27 -0.58 11.06
CA ALA A 127 2.86 -1.89 11.55
C ALA A 127 3.97 -2.55 12.37
N LEU A 128 3.54 -3.42 13.28
CA LEU A 128 4.41 -4.37 13.95
C LEU A 128 4.08 -5.78 13.47
N PHE A 129 5.07 -6.46 12.89
CA PHE A 129 4.96 -7.82 12.38
C PHE A 129 5.91 -8.74 13.16
N GLY A 130 5.40 -9.86 13.66
CA GLY A 130 6.17 -10.83 14.44
C GLY A 130 6.01 -12.24 13.91
N TYR A 131 7.10 -13.00 13.94
CA TYR A 131 7.12 -14.42 13.61
C TYR A 131 7.71 -15.27 14.73
N GLY A 132 7.09 -16.41 15.04
CA GLY A 132 7.58 -17.33 16.08
C GLY A 132 7.57 -16.66 17.46
N ALA A 133 8.72 -16.70 18.16
CA ALA A 133 8.91 -15.96 19.42
C ALA A 133 8.64 -14.45 19.30
N GLY A 134 8.91 -13.84 18.12
CA GLY A 134 8.55 -12.44 17.87
C GLY A 134 7.05 -12.21 17.83
N ALA A 135 6.27 -13.20 17.38
CA ALA A 135 4.81 -13.10 17.33
C ALA A 135 4.18 -13.06 18.74
N ASP A 136 4.78 -13.75 19.71
CA ASP A 136 4.36 -13.67 21.12
C ASP A 136 4.54 -12.26 21.69
N LEU A 137 5.66 -11.60 21.35
CA LEU A 137 5.92 -10.22 21.76
C LEU A 137 4.95 -9.24 21.10
N VAL A 138 4.64 -9.43 19.81
CA VAL A 138 3.63 -8.62 19.10
C VAL A 138 2.27 -8.73 19.75
N ILE A 139 1.85 -9.94 20.14
CA ILE A 139 0.60 -10.15 20.86
C ILE A 139 0.60 -9.41 22.20
N LYS A 140 1.70 -9.48 22.95
CA LYS A 140 1.83 -8.79 24.23
C LYS A 140 1.73 -7.27 24.07
N VAL A 141 2.46 -6.69 23.11
CA VAL A 141 2.39 -5.26 22.77
C VAL A 141 0.97 -4.86 22.38
N ALA A 142 0.33 -5.62 21.48
CA ALA A 142 -1.02 -5.32 21.01
C ALA A 142 -2.07 -5.27 22.13
N VAL A 143 -1.90 -6.09 23.18
CA VAL A 143 -2.82 -6.15 24.32
C VAL A 143 -2.47 -5.12 25.41
N GLU A 144 -1.20 -5.03 25.80
CA GLU A 144 -0.78 -4.25 26.97
C GLU A 144 -0.43 -2.80 26.62
N LYS A 145 0.25 -2.57 25.50
CA LYS A 145 0.78 -1.26 25.09
C LYS A 145 0.61 -1.06 23.58
N PRO A 146 -0.63 -0.83 23.09
CA PRO A 146 -0.94 -0.81 21.67
C PRO A 146 -0.44 0.44 20.92
N GLN A 147 0.20 1.40 21.58
CA GLN A 147 0.93 2.49 20.93
C GLN A 147 2.42 2.16 20.91
N PRO A 148 3.20 2.58 19.90
CA PRO A 148 2.87 3.57 18.87
C PRO A 148 2.32 3.02 17.55
N PHE A 149 2.07 1.71 17.41
CA PHE A 149 1.76 1.10 16.12
C PHE A 149 0.30 1.26 15.67
N ASP A 150 0.10 1.31 14.36
CA ASP A 150 -1.21 1.45 13.72
C ASP A 150 -1.90 0.09 13.47
N CYS A 151 -1.13 -1.00 13.32
CA CYS A 151 -1.66 -2.36 13.27
C CYS A 151 -0.60 -3.41 13.65
N TYR A 152 -1.10 -4.60 14.00
CA TYR A 152 -0.31 -5.72 14.52
C TYR A 152 -0.55 -6.98 13.69
N VAL A 153 0.51 -7.73 13.44
CA VAL A 153 0.46 -9.03 12.75
C VAL A 153 1.35 -10.04 13.48
N ALA A 154 0.74 -11.12 13.95
CA ALA A 154 1.42 -12.21 14.65
C ALA A 154 1.27 -13.50 13.84
N LEU A 155 2.39 -14.05 13.39
CA LEU A 155 2.44 -15.26 12.56
C LEU A 155 3.15 -16.40 13.29
N SER A 156 2.46 -17.53 13.42
CA SER A 156 2.95 -18.72 14.14
C SER A 156 3.45 -18.43 15.56
N PRO A 157 2.63 -17.83 16.45
CA PRO A 157 3.01 -17.63 17.86
C PRO A 157 3.36 -18.96 18.56
N GLU A 158 4.26 -18.88 19.53
CA GLU A 158 4.73 -20.03 20.31
C GLU A 158 3.99 -20.18 21.63
N GLY A 159 3.41 -19.11 22.16
CA GLY A 159 2.68 -19.09 23.42
C GLY A 159 3.55 -19.09 24.66
N ARG A 160 4.78 -18.59 24.57
CA ARG A 160 5.72 -18.55 25.70
C ARG A 160 5.54 -17.34 26.59
N LEU A 161 5.14 -16.21 26.01
CA LEU A 161 4.89 -14.97 26.76
C LEU A 161 3.43 -14.90 27.18
N THR A 162 3.22 -14.64 28.47
CA THR A 162 1.91 -14.26 28.98
C THR A 162 1.67 -12.77 28.79
N TRP A 163 0.39 -12.43 28.66
CA TRP A 163 -0.11 -11.06 28.53
C TRP A 163 -1.34 -10.89 29.41
N SER A 164 -1.54 -9.70 29.96
CA SER A 164 -2.73 -9.36 30.76
C SER A 164 -3.42 -8.10 30.24
N ALA A 165 -4.75 -8.15 30.16
CA ALA A 165 -5.56 -6.98 29.85
C ALA A 165 -5.72 -6.03 31.06
N ASP A 166 -5.36 -6.47 32.27
CA ASP A 166 -5.62 -5.76 33.53
C ASP A 166 -4.78 -4.48 33.69
N GLY A 167 -3.65 -4.39 32.97
CA GLY A 167 -2.77 -3.21 32.97
C GLY A 167 -3.12 -2.15 31.93
N ARG A 168 -4.20 -2.35 31.16
CA ARG A 168 -4.55 -1.48 30.03
C ARG A 168 -5.44 -0.32 30.46
N ASP A 169 -5.05 0.88 30.06
CA ASP A 169 -5.95 2.04 30.13
C ASP A 169 -7.15 1.82 29.19
N ALA A 170 -8.35 1.73 29.77
CA ALA A 170 -9.61 1.51 29.05
C ALA A 170 -9.91 2.59 27.99
N SER A 171 -9.21 3.73 28.03
CA SER A 171 -9.33 4.83 27.08
C SER A 171 -8.47 4.67 25.82
N THR A 172 -7.49 3.76 25.81
CA THR A 172 -6.58 3.59 24.67
C THR A 172 -7.25 2.74 23.59
N PRO A 173 -7.46 3.25 22.37
CA PRO A 173 -8.10 2.47 21.29
C PRO A 173 -7.23 1.27 20.90
N LEU A 174 -7.89 0.14 20.61
CA LEU A 174 -7.18 -1.04 20.09
C LEU A 174 -6.77 -0.82 18.64
N ALA A 175 -5.52 -1.15 18.33
CA ALA A 175 -5.10 -1.23 16.95
C ALA A 175 -5.51 -2.58 16.34
N PRO A 176 -5.85 -2.61 15.04
CA PRO A 176 -6.16 -3.82 14.30
C PRO A 176 -5.08 -4.90 14.43
N THR A 177 -5.45 -6.09 14.88
CA THR A 177 -4.53 -7.22 15.10
C THR A 177 -4.92 -8.45 14.28
N LEU A 178 -3.98 -8.99 13.51
CA LEU A 178 -4.09 -10.25 12.77
C LEU A 178 -3.25 -11.34 13.46
N VAL A 179 -3.84 -12.51 13.73
CA VAL A 179 -3.13 -13.67 14.30
C VAL A 179 -3.32 -14.90 13.41
N LEU A 180 -2.24 -15.38 12.81
CA LEU A 180 -2.23 -16.56 11.94
C LEU A 180 -1.50 -17.71 12.63
N VAL A 181 -2.18 -18.83 12.86
CA VAL A 181 -1.68 -19.93 13.70
C VAL A 181 -1.63 -21.24 12.92
N GLY A 182 -0.53 -21.99 13.04
CA GLY A 182 -0.46 -23.36 12.56
C GLY A 182 -1.19 -24.32 13.50
N GLY A 183 -2.12 -25.14 13.00
CA GLY A 183 -3.00 -25.99 13.81
C GLY A 183 -2.29 -27.10 14.60
N LYS A 184 -1.03 -27.43 14.30
CA LYS A 184 -0.21 -28.39 15.06
C LYS A 184 0.67 -27.71 16.12
N THR A 185 0.61 -26.38 16.24
CA THR A 185 1.41 -25.66 17.24
C THR A 185 0.81 -25.80 18.64
N PRO A 186 1.61 -25.74 19.72
CA PRO A 186 1.10 -25.72 21.08
C PRO A 186 0.12 -24.56 21.31
N TYR A 187 0.39 -23.41 20.70
CA TYR A 187 -0.50 -22.24 20.78
C TYR A 187 -1.92 -22.54 20.31
N ALA A 188 -2.07 -23.27 19.18
CA ALA A 188 -3.38 -23.65 18.65
C ALA A 188 -4.17 -24.61 19.56
N GLN A 189 -3.50 -25.31 20.47
CA GLN A 189 -4.13 -26.25 21.41
C GLN A 189 -4.61 -25.57 22.70
N THR A 190 -4.28 -24.29 22.88
CA THR A 190 -4.68 -23.51 24.05
C THR A 190 -5.86 -22.59 23.72
N ASP A 191 -6.59 -22.18 24.75
CA ASP A 191 -7.66 -21.18 24.64
C ASP A 191 -7.12 -19.74 24.41
N ALA A 192 -5.81 -19.58 24.09
CA ALA A 192 -5.19 -18.27 23.92
C ALA A 192 -5.84 -17.46 22.79
N CYS A 193 -6.17 -18.09 21.65
CA CYS A 193 -6.85 -17.40 20.55
C CYS A 193 -8.25 -16.90 20.94
N GLU A 194 -9.00 -17.71 21.69
CA GLU A 194 -10.34 -17.33 22.16
C GLU A 194 -10.29 -16.23 23.20
N ARG A 195 -9.34 -16.31 24.15
CA ARG A 195 -9.10 -15.25 25.14
C ARG A 195 -8.74 -13.94 24.45
N LEU A 196 -7.85 -14.00 23.47
CA LEU A 196 -7.39 -12.82 22.74
C LEU A 196 -8.51 -12.21 21.90
N SER A 197 -9.36 -13.04 21.30
CA SER A 197 -10.58 -12.58 20.61
C SER A 197 -11.51 -11.82 21.55
N LYS A 198 -11.76 -12.33 22.77
CA LYS A 198 -12.60 -11.63 23.76
C LYS A 198 -12.03 -10.27 24.15
N VAL A 199 -10.72 -10.22 24.40
CA VAL A 199 -10.03 -8.97 24.79
C VAL A 199 -10.02 -7.96 23.65
N LEU A 200 -9.78 -8.40 22.40
CA LEU A 200 -9.59 -7.49 21.27
C LEU A 200 -10.88 -7.13 20.50
N THR A 201 -11.96 -7.89 20.68
CA THR A 201 -13.25 -7.66 20.00
C THR A 201 -14.20 -6.77 20.82
N HIS A 202 -14.03 -6.66 22.14
CA HIS A 202 -14.90 -5.86 23.01
C HIS A 202 -14.67 -4.34 22.95
N ALA A 203 -13.98 -3.82 21.92
CA ALA A 203 -13.51 -2.43 21.92
C ALA A 203 -14.28 -1.42 21.06
N ASP A 204 -15.15 -1.81 20.10
CA ASP A 204 -16.04 -0.83 19.45
C ASP A 204 -17.12 -1.47 18.56
N GLU A 205 -18.40 -1.19 18.80
CA GLU A 205 -19.50 -1.60 17.90
C GLU A 205 -19.48 -0.85 16.55
N LYS A 206 -18.72 0.26 16.44
CA LYS A 206 -18.68 1.12 15.25
C LYS A 206 -17.55 0.82 14.27
N HIS A 207 -16.58 -0.03 14.63
CA HIS A 207 -15.45 -0.36 13.77
C HIS A 207 -15.42 -1.86 13.45
N PRO A 208 -15.67 -2.28 12.20
CA PRO A 208 -15.68 -3.68 11.84
C PRO A 208 -14.28 -4.30 12.00
N SER A 209 -14.21 -5.29 12.90
CA SER A 209 -13.12 -6.24 13.17
C SER A 209 -11.73 -5.62 13.41
N THR A 210 -11.52 -5.12 14.63
CA THR A 210 -10.19 -4.83 15.23
C THR A 210 -9.34 -6.08 15.43
N PHE A 211 -9.92 -7.28 15.26
CA PHE A 211 -9.23 -8.54 15.45
C PHE A 211 -9.63 -9.57 14.40
N ARG A 212 -8.64 -10.27 13.83
CA ARG A 212 -8.84 -11.45 12.99
C ARG A 212 -7.87 -12.53 13.41
N SER A 213 -8.37 -13.75 13.60
CA SER A 213 -7.54 -14.94 13.77
C SER A 213 -7.89 -16.03 12.77
N ARG A 214 -6.88 -16.69 12.21
CA ARG A 214 -7.07 -17.88 11.37
C ARG A 214 -6.14 -19.01 11.80
N VAL A 215 -6.69 -20.21 11.89
CA VAL A 215 -5.94 -21.44 12.17
C VAL A 215 -5.81 -22.25 10.89
N PHE A 216 -4.56 -22.48 10.46
CA PHE A 216 -4.23 -23.32 9.31
C PHE A 216 -4.12 -24.77 9.76
N ARG A 217 -5.13 -25.58 9.43
CA ARG A 217 -5.18 -27.00 9.82
C ARG A 217 -3.98 -27.76 9.29
N ASN A 218 -3.48 -28.71 10.07
CA ASN A 218 -2.33 -29.58 9.75
C ASN A 218 -0.97 -28.88 9.58
N GLN A 219 -0.87 -27.58 9.82
CA GLN A 219 0.37 -26.83 9.70
C GLN A 219 1.15 -26.75 11.02
N SER A 220 2.46 -26.93 10.96
CA SER A 220 3.39 -26.82 12.09
C SER A 220 3.95 -25.40 12.25
N LYS A 221 4.84 -25.20 13.23
CA LYS A 221 5.62 -23.97 13.33
C LYS A 221 6.34 -23.72 12.00
N GLY A 222 6.32 -22.47 11.54
CA GLY A 222 7.04 -22.01 10.36
C GLY A 222 6.43 -22.34 9.02
N PHE A 223 5.17 -22.79 8.97
CA PHE A 223 4.51 -23.15 7.73
C PHE A 223 4.53 -22.06 6.64
N ALA A 224 4.55 -20.78 7.03
CA ALA A 224 4.60 -19.66 6.10
C ALA A 224 6.01 -19.36 5.55
N PHE A 225 7.06 -19.88 6.18
CA PHE A 225 8.46 -19.53 5.89
C PHE A 225 9.37 -20.75 5.67
N SER A 226 8.90 -21.96 5.96
CA SER A 226 9.62 -23.20 5.70
C SER A 226 9.35 -23.66 4.26
N GLY A 227 10.41 -23.85 3.47
CA GLY A 227 10.30 -24.39 2.10
C GLY A 227 9.91 -25.87 2.02
N ILE A 228 9.34 -26.46 3.09
CA ILE A 228 9.12 -27.91 3.23
C ILE A 228 7.62 -28.26 3.41
N THR A 229 6.72 -27.29 3.64
CA THR A 229 5.30 -27.58 3.92
C THR A 229 4.35 -26.77 3.05
N ASP A 230 3.33 -27.46 2.52
CA ASP A 230 2.06 -26.97 1.95
C ASP A 230 2.09 -25.51 1.44
N GLU A 231 2.55 -25.35 0.19
CA GLU A 231 2.69 -24.06 -0.49
C GLU A 231 1.39 -23.24 -0.47
N ASP A 232 0.23 -23.90 -0.47
CA ASP A 232 -1.08 -23.25 -0.46
C ASP A 232 -1.34 -22.54 0.88
N ALA A 233 -1.01 -23.19 2.00
CA ALA A 233 -1.20 -22.61 3.33
C ALA A 233 -0.26 -21.42 3.56
N ALA A 234 1.00 -21.54 3.12
CA ALA A 234 1.99 -20.47 3.18
C ALA A 234 1.54 -19.25 2.36
N THR A 235 1.11 -19.50 1.12
CA THR A 235 0.65 -18.45 0.20
C THR A 235 -0.59 -17.75 0.75
N GLN A 236 -1.56 -18.50 1.28
CA GLN A 236 -2.76 -17.92 1.88
C GLN A 236 -2.44 -17.09 3.13
N ALA A 237 -1.51 -17.54 3.98
CA ALA A 237 -1.09 -16.76 5.15
C ALA A 237 -0.41 -15.46 4.74
N ILE A 238 0.51 -15.50 3.78
CA ILE A 238 1.19 -14.30 3.27
C ILE A 238 0.19 -13.34 2.61
N ALA A 239 -0.75 -13.85 1.82
CA ALA A 239 -1.81 -13.04 1.21
C ALA A 239 -2.64 -12.32 2.28
N GLU A 240 -3.03 -13.01 3.36
CA GLU A 240 -3.76 -12.38 4.47
C GLU A 240 -2.95 -11.31 5.19
N VAL A 241 -1.64 -11.53 5.38
CA VAL A 241 -0.75 -10.51 5.95
C VAL A 241 -0.74 -9.26 5.07
N LEU A 242 -0.55 -9.42 3.76
CA LEU A 242 -0.51 -8.30 2.82
C LEU A 242 -1.85 -7.56 2.77
N ASP A 243 -2.96 -8.29 2.68
CA ASP A 243 -4.31 -7.71 2.69
C ASP A 243 -4.56 -6.91 3.97
N TRP A 244 -4.09 -7.41 5.13
CA TRP A 244 -4.22 -6.72 6.42
C TRP A 244 -3.40 -5.43 6.47
N LEU A 245 -2.13 -5.48 6.03
CA LEU A 245 -1.27 -4.30 5.98
C LEU A 245 -1.84 -3.24 5.03
N VAL A 246 -2.33 -3.64 3.86
CA VAL A 246 -3.00 -2.75 2.91
C VAL A 246 -4.24 -2.12 3.54
N ALA A 247 -5.10 -2.92 4.18
CA ALA A 247 -6.34 -2.45 4.77
C ALA A 247 -6.14 -1.42 5.90
N HIS A 248 -5.03 -1.51 6.64
CA HIS A 248 -4.82 -0.72 7.87
C HIS A 248 -3.71 0.33 7.79
N LEU A 249 -2.68 0.15 6.96
CA LEU A 249 -1.63 1.16 6.76
C LEU A 249 -1.93 2.11 5.62
N HIS A 250 -2.62 1.66 4.56
CA HIS A 250 -2.95 2.52 3.43
C HIS A 250 -4.32 3.16 3.66
N ARG A 251 -4.32 4.49 3.86
CA ARG A 251 -5.53 5.31 4.10
C ARG A 251 -6.57 5.17 2.99
N PHE A 252 -6.14 4.83 1.78
CA PHE A 252 -7.04 4.38 0.74
C PHE A 252 -7.33 2.91 1.00
N ARG A 253 -8.40 2.62 1.74
CA ARG A 253 -9.17 1.40 1.48
C ARG A 253 -9.49 1.43 -0.01
N VAL A 254 -8.66 0.79 -0.84
CA VAL A 254 -8.98 0.50 -2.23
C VAL A 254 -9.19 1.78 -3.07
N ALA A 255 -8.09 2.42 -3.46
CA ALA A 255 -8.00 2.93 -4.85
C ALA A 255 -7.32 1.88 -5.76
N ALA A 256 -7.18 0.65 -5.27
CA ALA A 256 -6.70 -0.52 -5.98
C ALA A 256 -7.79 -1.61 -5.94
N CYS A 257 -8.81 -1.44 -6.78
CA CYS A 257 -9.53 -2.55 -7.42
C CYS A 257 -10.46 -3.48 -6.61
N THR A 258 -11.38 -3.01 -5.76
CA THR A 258 -12.42 -3.90 -5.18
C THR A 258 -13.73 -3.19 -4.79
N SER A 259 -14.54 -2.82 -5.76
CA SER A 259 -15.96 -3.13 -5.64
C SER A 259 -16.46 -3.62 -6.98
N ASP A 260 -17.32 -4.64 -7.00
CA ASP A 260 -18.04 -5.10 -8.20
C ASP A 260 -19.04 -4.04 -8.74
N THR A 261 -18.90 -2.80 -8.25
CA THR A 261 -19.70 -1.62 -8.57
C THR A 261 -18.82 -0.43 -8.99
N ASP A 262 -17.50 -0.61 -9.12
CA ASP A 262 -16.60 0.44 -9.60
C ASP A 262 -16.94 0.80 -11.06
N PRO A 263 -17.29 2.07 -11.36
CA PRO A 263 -17.58 2.50 -12.72
C PRO A 263 -16.46 2.25 -13.73
N TRP A 264 -15.20 2.12 -13.28
CA TRP A 264 -14.03 1.86 -14.11
C TRP A 264 -13.78 0.35 -14.34
N TRP A 265 -14.42 -0.51 -13.54
CA TRP A 265 -14.31 -1.97 -13.61
C TRP A 265 -15.69 -2.62 -13.41
N PRO A 266 -16.65 -2.41 -14.33
CA PRO A 266 -18.05 -2.84 -14.18
C PRO A 266 -18.24 -4.38 -14.17
N GLN A 267 -17.19 -5.14 -14.50
CA GLN A 267 -17.16 -6.60 -14.46
C GLN A 267 -16.23 -7.15 -13.36
N GLY A 268 -15.80 -6.28 -12.43
CA GLY A 268 -14.94 -6.64 -11.31
C GLY A 268 -13.46 -6.85 -11.67
N ARG A 269 -12.70 -7.40 -10.71
CA ARG A 269 -11.22 -7.53 -10.69
C ARG A 269 -10.59 -8.24 -11.89
N ASN A 270 -11.35 -9.08 -12.60
CA ASN A 270 -10.88 -9.85 -13.77
C ASN A 270 -11.50 -9.36 -15.09
N GLY A 271 -12.29 -8.29 -15.05
CA GLY A 271 -12.90 -7.68 -16.22
C GLY A 271 -11.92 -6.83 -17.02
N PRO A 272 -12.18 -6.57 -18.31
CA PRO A 272 -11.43 -5.60 -19.07
C PRO A 272 -11.62 -4.19 -18.50
N PHE A 273 -10.55 -3.37 -18.55
CA PHE A 273 -10.61 -1.97 -18.15
C PHE A 273 -11.69 -1.22 -18.93
N PHE A 274 -12.56 -0.51 -18.21
CA PHE A 274 -13.62 0.28 -18.81
C PHE A 274 -13.25 1.77 -18.80
N ASN A 275 -12.90 2.31 -19.98
CA ASN A 275 -12.58 3.71 -20.13
C ASN A 275 -13.85 4.57 -20.11
N CYS A 276 -14.26 5.00 -18.92
CA CYS A 276 -15.48 5.80 -18.74
C CYS A 276 -15.40 7.16 -19.46
N GLY A 277 -14.20 7.76 -19.57
CA GLY A 277 -13.99 9.01 -20.30
C GLY A 277 -14.23 8.86 -21.81
N LEU A 278 -13.81 7.74 -22.38
CA LEU A 278 -14.09 7.41 -23.79
C LEU A 278 -15.59 7.21 -24.04
N ARG A 279 -16.30 6.48 -23.17
CA ARG A 279 -17.77 6.34 -23.29
C ARG A 279 -18.45 7.70 -23.24
N THR A 280 -18.14 8.53 -22.24
CA THR A 280 -18.77 9.86 -22.10
C THR A 280 -18.49 10.75 -23.31
N TRP A 281 -17.29 10.67 -23.88
CA TRP A 281 -16.98 11.39 -25.13
C TRP A 281 -17.79 10.88 -26.32
N GLN A 282 -17.95 9.56 -26.46
CA GLN A 282 -18.76 8.95 -27.53
C GLN A 282 -20.24 9.33 -27.38
N GLU A 283 -20.81 9.24 -26.19
CA GLU A 283 -22.20 9.62 -25.90
C GLU A 283 -22.45 11.12 -26.19
N ALA A 284 -21.54 11.99 -25.78
CA ALA A 284 -21.62 13.42 -26.06
C ALA A 284 -21.55 13.70 -27.57
N ARG A 285 -20.66 13.00 -28.28
CA ARG A 285 -20.53 13.11 -29.73
C ARG A 285 -21.80 12.67 -30.45
N ASP A 286 -22.39 11.55 -30.05
CA ASP A 286 -23.63 11.05 -30.66
C ASP A 286 -24.79 12.03 -30.43
N ALA A 287 -24.86 12.63 -29.24
CA ALA A 287 -25.82 13.70 -28.94
C ALA A 287 -25.58 14.96 -29.79
N TRP A 288 -24.33 15.34 -30.07
CA TRP A 288 -24.01 16.49 -30.92
C TRP A 288 -24.30 16.26 -32.40
N VAL A 289 -24.13 15.03 -32.88
CA VAL A 289 -24.40 14.66 -34.27
C VAL A 289 -25.89 14.49 -34.52
N THR A 290 -26.66 14.15 -33.48
CA THR A 290 -28.12 14.01 -33.57
C THR A 290 -28.76 15.38 -33.86
N PRO A 291 -29.41 15.57 -35.02
CA PRO A 291 -30.05 16.84 -35.35
C PRO A 291 -31.21 17.11 -34.39
N THR A 292 -31.04 18.10 -33.50
CA THR A 292 -32.05 18.49 -32.50
C THR A 292 -33.12 19.43 -33.06
N GLN A 293 -32.91 19.97 -34.27
CA GLN A 293 -33.87 20.82 -34.96
C GLN A 293 -33.98 20.42 -36.43
N THR A 294 -35.18 20.53 -36.98
CA THR A 294 -35.37 20.46 -38.43
C THR A 294 -34.54 21.56 -39.08
N ARG A 295 -33.56 21.16 -39.88
CA ARG A 295 -32.67 22.11 -40.56
C ARG A 295 -33.54 23.08 -41.37
N PRO A 296 -33.38 24.40 -41.21
CA PRO A 296 -34.11 25.34 -42.04
C PRO A 296 -33.82 25.03 -43.52
N PRO A 297 -34.82 25.20 -44.41
CA PRO A 297 -34.63 24.93 -45.82
C PRO A 297 -33.42 25.71 -46.34
N ARG A 298 -32.59 25.04 -47.15
CA ARG A 298 -31.39 25.68 -47.71
C ARG A 298 -31.84 26.96 -48.42
N PRO A 299 -31.23 28.12 -48.12
CA PRO A 299 -31.54 29.33 -48.85
C PRO A 299 -31.26 29.11 -50.34
N PRO A 300 -32.05 29.74 -51.24
CA PRO A 300 -31.81 29.63 -52.67
C PRO A 300 -30.40 30.11 -53.02
N SER A 301 -29.78 29.50 -54.03
CA SER A 301 -28.47 29.94 -54.50
C SER A 301 -28.55 31.40 -54.97
N VAL A 302 -27.57 32.20 -54.57
CA VAL A 302 -27.42 33.56 -55.08
C VAL A 302 -26.68 33.48 -56.41
N PRO A 303 -27.20 34.06 -57.50
CA PRO A 303 -26.45 34.14 -58.75
C PRO A 303 -25.12 34.88 -58.56
N SER A 304 -24.00 34.26 -58.92
CA SER A 304 -22.66 34.79 -58.65
C SER A 304 -22.41 36.18 -59.26
N HIS A 305 -23.03 36.50 -60.40
CA HIS A 305 -22.90 37.81 -61.04
C HIS A 305 -23.37 38.96 -60.14
N LEU A 306 -24.42 38.77 -59.32
CA LEU A 306 -24.89 39.80 -58.39
C LEU A 306 -23.90 40.06 -57.26
N ILE A 307 -23.12 39.05 -56.89
CA ILE A 307 -22.09 39.15 -55.85
C ILE A 307 -20.84 39.82 -56.43
N PHE A 308 -20.42 39.43 -57.64
CA PHE A 308 -19.27 40.04 -58.31
C PHE A 308 -19.52 41.50 -58.69
N ASP A 309 -20.72 41.87 -59.15
CA ASP A 309 -21.11 43.27 -59.38
C ASP A 309 -21.07 44.10 -58.08
N GLY A 310 -21.44 43.47 -56.96
CA GLY A 310 -21.38 44.07 -55.64
C GLY A 310 -19.96 44.26 -55.09
N LEU A 311 -19.12 43.23 -55.22
CA LEU A 311 -17.72 43.24 -54.78
C LEU A 311 -16.81 44.11 -55.66
N SER A 312 -17.16 44.26 -56.94
CA SER A 312 -16.47 45.19 -57.85
C SER A 312 -16.83 46.65 -57.60
N SER A 313 -17.96 46.92 -56.93
CA SER A 313 -18.22 48.24 -56.37
C SER A 313 -17.22 48.48 -55.24
N VAL A 314 -16.30 49.42 -55.41
CA VAL A 314 -15.17 49.73 -54.49
C VAL A 314 -15.68 50.24 -53.14
N ARG A 315 -16.33 49.38 -52.37
CA ARG A 315 -16.91 49.64 -51.06
C ARG A 315 -16.22 48.74 -50.05
N ARG A 316 -15.89 49.32 -48.90
CA ARG A 316 -15.22 48.62 -47.81
C ARG A 316 -16.07 47.49 -47.20
N THR A 317 -17.39 47.59 -47.34
CA THR A 317 -18.37 46.62 -46.83
C THR A 317 -19.43 46.39 -47.91
N PHE A 318 -19.68 45.12 -48.23
CA PHE A 318 -20.72 44.69 -49.14
C PHE A 318 -21.72 43.80 -48.37
N ASP A 319 -22.98 44.22 -48.33
CA ASP A 319 -24.05 43.43 -47.75
C ASP A 319 -24.52 42.40 -48.78
N LEU A 320 -24.54 41.12 -48.39
CA LEU A 320 -24.99 40.05 -49.28
C LEU A 320 -26.47 40.21 -49.64
N PRO A 321 -26.88 39.93 -50.91
CA PRO A 321 -28.25 40.13 -51.37
C PRO A 321 -29.31 39.33 -50.57
N GLN A 322 -28.92 38.17 -50.06
CA GLN A 322 -29.74 37.32 -49.20
C GLN A 322 -28.84 36.44 -48.32
N ARG A 323 -29.44 35.73 -47.36
CA ARG A 323 -28.73 34.76 -46.52
C ARG A 323 -28.17 33.64 -47.41
N MET A 324 -26.87 33.38 -47.30
CA MET A 324 -26.17 32.30 -48.01
C MET A 324 -25.77 31.20 -47.04
N ALA A 325 -25.63 29.97 -47.54
CA ALA A 325 -25.05 28.91 -46.72
C ALA A 325 -23.54 29.15 -46.57
N LEU A 326 -22.97 28.75 -45.44
CA LEU A 326 -21.54 28.94 -45.17
C LEU A 326 -20.65 28.29 -46.24
N GLY A 327 -21.05 27.11 -46.76
CA GLY A 327 -20.31 26.45 -47.84
C GLY A 327 -20.23 27.29 -49.10
N ASP A 328 -21.36 27.89 -49.52
CA ASP A 328 -21.43 28.74 -50.71
C ASP A 328 -20.60 30.04 -50.54
N ILE A 329 -20.52 30.56 -49.31
CA ILE A 329 -19.67 31.72 -48.96
C ILE A 329 -18.18 31.34 -49.05
N VAL A 330 -17.81 30.17 -48.53
CA VAL A 330 -16.42 29.69 -48.57
C VAL A 330 -15.97 29.48 -50.02
N GLU A 331 -16.82 28.87 -50.84
CA GLU A 331 -16.56 28.66 -52.28
C GLU A 331 -16.34 30.00 -53.01
N LEU A 332 -17.18 31.00 -52.75
CA LEU A 332 -17.02 32.34 -53.30
C LEU A 332 -15.70 33.02 -52.88
N PHE A 333 -15.30 32.88 -51.60
CA PHE A 333 -14.01 33.41 -51.15
C PHE A 333 -12.82 32.72 -51.83
N VAL A 334 -12.92 31.43 -52.11
CA VAL A 334 -11.91 30.68 -52.87
C VAL A 334 -11.86 31.21 -54.32
N GLU A 335 -13.00 31.37 -54.98
CA GLU A 335 -13.06 31.91 -56.35
C GLU A 335 -12.47 33.33 -56.46
N ILE A 336 -12.79 34.23 -55.51
CA ILE A 336 -12.22 35.59 -55.48
C ILE A 336 -10.70 35.55 -55.29
N TRP A 337 -10.22 34.65 -54.42
CA TRP A 337 -8.80 34.50 -54.12
C TRP A 337 -8.02 33.96 -55.32
N GLU A 338 -8.60 33.03 -56.09
CA GLU A 338 -7.98 32.45 -57.29
C GLU A 338 -7.95 33.44 -58.47
N VAL A 339 -8.96 34.32 -58.61
CA VAL A 339 -9.02 35.33 -59.69
C VAL A 339 -8.05 36.51 -59.47
N GLN A 340 -7.54 36.70 -58.24
CA GLN A 340 -6.57 37.76 -57.91
C GLN A 340 -5.09 37.33 -58.00
N GLN A 341 -4.80 36.07 -58.39
CA GLN A 341 -3.43 35.63 -58.74
C GLN A 341 -3.14 35.80 -60.24
#